data_AF-A0AAU9AIA1-F1
#
_entry.id   AF-A0AAU9AIA1-F1
#
_cell.length_a   1.000
_cell.length_b   1.000
_cell.length_c   1.000
_cell.angle_alpha   90.00
_cell.angle_beta   90.00
_cell.angle_gamma   90.00
#
_symmetry.space_group_name_H-M   'P 1'
#
loop_
_entity.id
_entity.type
_entity.pdbx_description
1 polymer ?
#
loop_
_entity_poly.entity_id
_entity_poly.type
_entity_poly.pdbx_seq_one_letter_code
_entity_poly.pdbx_strand_id
1 'polypeptide(L)'
;MPKRAYTFHPVFYLALAATFLIYSVGLGGPFILDDEFNLAPLKSWLAGQIGWREVVFDNASGPLGRPVSMLSFLFSAWIGGVYPYHYKLGNLIVHLGCGALIALLLQRLLRKDARLSAYATVLAAGAAALWLLHPLHASTVLYSVQRMAQLSCLFTLAAVLAYVCGRERLAAGQLRAACVWLFLAMPLLWLLGMLSKENAAVTSALCLVLELAYFSRDARARKVLAWFYLFALAVPLLAAAVVVAVKPGLVFAGYELRDFDLGQRLLTQPRALMAYIGLFLLPRGSELGLFTDGFAASTSLFAPVSTALSIAALIAISAFAIAWRKRSPGFLAGWFFFLVAHAVESSILPLELYYEHRNYLPSVGLFLALIALLAPIVQRCQRSGAARAAALAAWALAAVALGFSTYQQARIWSSKDSLVEHAYRNHPDSVRAAQSVAIAAINRGRYNQALDIIGPLARNPNPRTRSLAFIDMTSVACLRGYGADPAWLDSAVANARSKLTLGEIQAAILLLQSTDQERCAAIGQRKVADTLRAMADKATDQSDNLLTKWQLRYGAAIAYSRAGLWPQAQTQAELAWRASGSAEIGGLLAQAYAHNGNPAQARAMIEQIRLKIRPGDLVGQKMLDDAAAALPK
;
A
#
# COMPACT_ATOMS: atom_id res chain seq x y z
N MET A 1 33.38 -4.45 -31.80
CA MET A 1 32.56 -3.24 -31.56
C MET A 1 33.26 -2.38 -30.51
N PRO A 2 33.54 -1.09 -30.77
CA PRO A 2 34.17 -0.24 -29.77
C PRO A 2 33.29 -0.17 -28.52
N LYS A 3 33.92 -0.28 -27.34
CA LYS A 3 33.28 -0.14 -26.03
C LYS A 3 32.74 1.29 -25.88
N ARG A 4 31.61 1.62 -26.51
CA ARG A 4 30.91 2.89 -26.24
C ARG A 4 30.51 2.85 -24.77
N ALA A 5 31.11 3.72 -23.96
CA ALA A 5 30.70 3.95 -22.59
C ALA A 5 29.18 4.20 -22.54
N TYR A 6 28.50 3.63 -21.56
CA TYR A 6 27.08 3.91 -21.34
C TYR A 6 26.99 5.31 -20.72
N THR A 7 26.84 6.31 -21.57
CA THR A 7 26.60 7.70 -21.16
C THR A 7 25.13 8.06 -21.28
N PHE A 8 24.67 8.92 -20.39
CA PHE A 8 23.34 9.51 -20.49
C PHE A 8 23.31 10.64 -21.51
N HIS A 9 22.17 10.78 -22.20
CA HIS A 9 21.91 11.91 -23.08
C HIS A 9 21.70 13.19 -22.24
N PRO A 10 22.10 14.39 -22.70
CA PRO A 10 21.92 15.66 -21.95
C PRO A 10 20.49 15.90 -21.42
N VAL A 11 19.48 15.54 -22.22
CA VAL A 11 18.04 15.61 -21.85
C VAL A 11 17.74 14.89 -20.54
N PHE A 12 18.46 13.80 -20.22
CA PHE A 12 18.24 13.07 -19.00
C PHE A 12 18.64 13.88 -17.75
N TYR A 13 19.76 14.61 -17.81
CA TYR A 13 20.17 15.46 -16.68
C TYR A 13 19.19 16.62 -16.45
N LEU A 14 18.65 17.20 -17.53
CA LEU A 14 17.58 18.20 -17.44
C LEU A 14 16.33 17.61 -16.77
N ALA A 15 15.94 16.38 -17.12
CA ALA A 15 14.82 15.71 -16.49
C ALA A 15 15.07 15.45 -15.00
N LEU A 16 16.28 15.01 -14.59
CA LEU A 16 16.62 14.84 -13.18
C LEU A 16 16.46 16.14 -12.39
N ALA A 17 16.98 17.25 -12.92
CA ALA A 17 16.86 18.56 -12.29
C ALA A 17 15.40 19.03 -12.21
N ALA A 18 14.64 18.89 -13.31
CA ALA A 18 13.22 19.23 -13.36
C ALA A 18 12.41 18.41 -12.35
N THR A 19 12.62 17.09 -12.30
CA THR A 19 11.96 16.21 -11.34
C THR A 19 12.27 16.61 -9.91
N PHE A 20 13.52 16.95 -9.60
CA PHE A 20 13.89 17.42 -8.26
C PHE A 20 13.12 18.69 -7.85
N LEU A 21 13.11 19.70 -8.73
CA LEU A 21 12.42 20.97 -8.50
C LEU A 21 10.90 20.82 -8.41
N ILE A 22 10.31 19.92 -9.22
CA ILE A 22 8.88 19.66 -9.21
C ILE A 22 8.46 19.01 -7.88
N TYR A 23 9.20 18.00 -7.41
CA TYR A 23 8.86 17.32 -6.16
C TYR A 23 9.25 18.11 -4.91
N SER A 24 10.16 19.08 -4.99
CA SER A 24 10.63 19.82 -3.82
C SER A 24 9.50 20.55 -3.08
N VAL A 25 8.44 20.96 -3.80
CA VAL A 25 7.27 21.62 -3.18
C VAL A 25 6.44 20.71 -2.28
N GLY A 26 6.53 19.38 -2.46
CA GLY A 26 5.80 18.39 -1.67
C GLY A 26 6.58 17.82 -0.48
N LEU A 27 7.87 18.14 -0.34
CA LEU A 27 8.74 17.52 0.68
C LEU A 27 8.32 17.86 2.11
N GLY A 28 7.74 19.05 2.33
CA GLY A 28 7.24 19.49 3.64
C GLY A 28 5.91 18.86 4.07
N GLY A 29 5.26 18.07 3.21
CA GLY A 29 3.96 17.48 3.52
C GLY A 29 3.99 16.52 4.72
N PRO A 30 2.85 16.24 5.36
CA PRO A 30 2.79 15.48 6.61
C PRO A 30 3.14 14.00 6.43
N PHE A 31 3.39 13.32 7.56
CA PHE A 31 3.25 11.87 7.66
C PHE A 31 1.76 11.50 7.63
N ILE A 32 1.42 10.40 6.96
CA ILE A 32 0.04 9.96 6.76
C ILE A 32 -0.08 8.44 6.89
N LEU A 33 -1.26 7.95 7.30
CA LEU A 33 -1.61 6.53 7.31
C LEU A 33 -0.50 5.64 7.92
N ASP A 34 0.08 4.75 7.11
CA ASP A 34 1.04 3.74 7.56
C ASP A 34 2.39 4.36 7.99
N ASP A 35 2.65 5.64 7.67
CA ASP A 35 3.80 6.39 8.18
C ASP A 35 3.78 6.42 9.72
N GLU A 36 2.62 6.63 10.33
CA GLU A 36 2.51 6.80 11.79
C GLU A 36 2.95 5.53 12.52
N PHE A 37 2.46 4.36 12.09
CA PHE A 37 2.81 3.08 12.69
C PHE A 37 4.26 2.67 12.40
N ASN A 38 4.70 2.76 11.15
CA ASN A 38 6.03 2.29 10.75
C ASN A 38 7.17 3.18 11.27
N LEU A 39 6.92 4.48 11.43
CA LEU A 39 7.96 5.43 11.86
C LEU A 39 7.92 5.70 13.37
N ALA A 40 6.90 5.22 14.10
CA ALA A 40 6.81 5.38 15.55
C ALA A 40 8.07 4.91 16.31
N PRO A 41 8.67 3.73 16.01
CA PRO A 41 9.87 3.27 16.71
C PRO A 41 11.07 4.22 16.60
N LEU A 42 11.14 5.02 15.52
CA LEU A 42 12.25 5.97 15.33
C LEU A 42 12.24 7.08 16.39
N LYS A 43 11.07 7.47 16.90
CA LYS A 43 10.96 8.44 18.00
C LYS A 43 11.55 7.86 19.29
N SER A 44 11.20 6.61 19.61
CA SER A 44 11.73 5.91 20.78
C SER A 44 13.24 5.69 20.67
N TRP A 45 13.75 5.39 19.48
CA TRP A 45 15.19 5.25 19.23
C TRP A 45 15.94 6.57 19.44
N LEU A 46 15.43 7.68 18.89
CA LEU A 46 16.04 9.01 19.10
C LEU A 46 15.99 9.44 20.57
N ALA A 47 14.98 8.99 21.32
CA ALA A 47 14.88 9.20 22.76
C ALA A 47 15.76 8.26 23.60
N GLY A 48 16.52 7.35 22.98
CA GLY A 48 17.40 6.39 23.67
C GLY A 48 16.68 5.25 24.38
N GLN A 49 15.39 5.03 24.08
CA GLN A 49 14.55 4.03 24.75
C GLN A 49 14.71 2.62 24.18
N ILE A 50 15.08 2.52 22.89
CA ILE A 50 15.27 1.25 22.17
C ILE A 50 16.56 1.32 21.33
N GLY A 51 17.14 0.16 21.03
CA GLY A 51 18.31 0.06 20.15
C GLY A 51 17.98 0.19 18.66
N TRP A 52 18.98 0.52 17.83
CA TRP A 52 18.81 0.57 16.37
C TRP A 52 18.39 -0.78 15.77
N ARG A 53 18.77 -1.89 16.41
CA ARG A 53 18.43 -3.25 15.96
C ARG A 53 16.93 -3.47 16.03
N GLU A 54 16.26 -3.04 17.10
CA GLU A 54 14.82 -3.16 17.27
C GLU A 54 14.08 -2.38 16.17
N VAL A 55 14.53 -1.16 15.86
CA VAL A 55 13.98 -0.38 14.73
C VAL A 55 14.09 -1.12 13.39
N VAL A 56 15.22 -1.77 13.15
CA VAL A 56 15.53 -2.39 11.85
C VAL A 56 14.89 -3.77 11.70
N PHE A 57 14.83 -4.56 12.76
CA PHE A 57 14.45 -5.98 12.69
C PHE A 57 13.06 -6.31 13.24
N ASP A 58 12.45 -5.45 14.08
CA ASP A 58 11.15 -5.74 14.72
C ASP A 58 9.95 -5.14 13.98
N ASN A 59 10.14 -4.57 12.78
CA ASN A 59 9.03 -4.05 11.99
C ASN A 59 8.11 -5.20 11.53
N ALA A 60 6.80 -5.06 11.74
CA ALA A 60 5.81 -6.10 11.46
C ALA A 60 4.98 -5.85 10.18
N SER A 61 5.36 -4.88 9.34
CA SER A 61 4.57 -4.46 8.16
C SER A 61 4.70 -5.40 6.95
N GLY A 62 5.51 -6.45 7.08
CA GLY A 62 5.67 -7.51 6.09
C GLY A 62 6.34 -8.75 6.69
N PRO A 63 6.17 -9.94 6.07
CA PRO A 63 6.68 -11.20 6.61
C PRO A 63 8.21 -11.25 6.77
N LEU A 64 8.95 -10.40 6.06
CA LEU A 64 10.42 -10.31 6.14
C LEU A 64 10.92 -9.14 6.99
N GLY A 65 10.03 -8.37 7.62
CA GLY A 65 10.35 -7.22 8.48
C GLY A 65 10.98 -6.00 7.80
N ARG A 66 11.23 -6.06 6.50
CA ARG A 66 11.71 -4.93 5.67
C ARG A 66 12.98 -4.21 6.21
N PRO A 67 14.03 -4.92 6.65
CA PRO A 67 15.16 -4.31 7.34
C PRO A 67 15.95 -3.32 6.49
N VAL A 68 16.04 -3.50 5.18
CA VAL A 68 16.75 -2.55 4.30
C VAL A 68 16.03 -1.21 4.26
N SER A 69 14.70 -1.24 4.23
CA SER A 69 13.88 -0.04 4.27
C SER A 69 13.97 0.66 5.62
N MET A 70 13.86 -0.10 6.71
CA MET A 70 13.96 0.45 8.06
C MET A 70 15.34 1.04 8.34
N LEU A 71 16.41 0.41 7.85
CA LEU A 71 17.76 0.97 7.92
C LEU A 71 17.86 2.30 7.17
N SER A 72 17.20 2.43 6.01
CA SER A 72 17.17 3.70 5.29
C SER A 72 16.40 4.80 6.03
N PHE A 73 15.34 4.44 6.77
CA PHE A 73 14.58 5.39 7.59
C PHE A 73 15.33 5.79 8.85
N LEU A 74 16.04 4.85 9.48
CA LEU A 74 16.97 5.11 10.57
C LEU A 74 18.01 6.16 10.16
N PHE A 75 18.57 6.03 8.95
CA PHE A 75 19.50 7.03 8.40
C PHE A 75 18.84 8.41 8.20
N SER A 76 17.59 8.46 7.73
CA SER A 76 16.85 9.74 7.64
C SER A 76 16.60 10.36 9.01
N ALA A 77 16.25 9.55 10.01
CA ALA A 77 16.06 9.99 11.39
C ALA A 77 17.36 10.51 12.01
N TRP A 78 18.49 9.87 11.70
CA TRP A 78 19.80 10.29 12.17
C TRP A 78 20.22 11.66 11.63
N ILE A 79 19.92 11.96 10.37
CA ILE A 79 20.27 13.25 9.74
C ILE A 79 19.43 14.39 10.28
N GLY A 80 18.12 14.18 10.43
CA GLY A 80 17.19 15.28 10.62
C GLY A 80 15.94 14.93 11.41
N GLY A 81 16.04 13.99 12.35
CA GLY A 81 14.94 13.61 13.24
C GLY A 81 13.73 13.01 12.53
N VAL A 82 12.62 12.89 13.24
CA VAL A 82 11.34 12.37 12.68
C VAL A 82 10.52 13.51 12.09
N TYR A 83 11.08 14.23 11.13
CA TYR A 83 10.40 15.29 10.36
C TYR A 83 10.22 14.87 8.89
N PRO A 84 9.02 15.05 8.28
CA PRO A 84 8.72 14.49 6.96
C PRO A 84 9.69 14.83 5.84
N TYR A 85 10.28 16.04 5.87
CA TYR A 85 11.17 16.54 4.83
C TYR A 85 12.30 15.57 4.47
N HIS A 86 13.06 15.09 5.46
CA HIS A 86 14.21 14.22 5.21
C HIS A 86 13.80 12.83 4.70
N TYR A 87 12.60 12.37 5.05
CA TYR A 87 12.06 11.10 4.57
C TYR A 87 11.65 11.23 3.10
N LYS A 88 10.93 12.28 2.74
CA LYS A 88 10.51 12.50 1.36
C LYS A 88 11.69 12.90 0.45
N LEU A 89 12.70 13.59 1.00
CA LEU A 89 13.94 13.87 0.27
C LEU A 89 14.68 12.58 -0.08
N GLY A 90 14.81 11.65 0.87
CA GLY A 90 15.41 10.35 0.57
C GLY A 90 14.60 9.56 -0.47
N ASN A 91 13.26 9.66 -0.45
CA ASN A 91 12.40 9.06 -1.47
C ASN A 91 12.65 9.66 -2.86
N LEU A 92 12.80 10.99 -2.93
CA LEU A 92 13.12 11.69 -4.17
C LEU A 92 14.49 11.27 -4.71
N ILE A 93 15.51 11.14 -3.85
CA ILE A 93 16.84 10.63 -4.26
C ILE A 93 16.74 9.21 -4.83
N VAL A 94 16.02 8.32 -4.16
CA VAL A 94 15.80 6.95 -4.67
C VAL A 94 15.02 6.98 -5.99
N HIS A 95 14.06 7.90 -6.16
CA HIS A 95 13.32 8.07 -7.41
C HIS A 95 14.22 8.43 -8.59
N LEU A 96 15.13 9.40 -8.39
CA LEU A 96 16.14 9.76 -9.38
C LEU A 96 17.07 8.57 -9.70
N GLY A 97 17.46 7.80 -8.68
CA GLY A 97 18.24 6.56 -8.84
C GLY A 97 17.52 5.50 -9.67
N CYS A 98 16.22 5.27 -9.43
CA CYS A 98 15.39 4.39 -10.25
C CYS A 98 15.34 4.88 -11.71
N GLY A 99 15.13 6.17 -11.94
CA GLY A 99 15.14 6.76 -13.28
C GLY A 99 16.45 6.51 -14.03
N ALA A 100 17.59 6.60 -13.33
CA ALA A 100 18.90 6.31 -13.92
C ALA A 100 19.04 4.83 -14.31
N LEU A 101 18.60 3.91 -13.45
CA LEU A 101 18.60 2.47 -13.76
C LEU A 101 17.65 2.13 -14.91
N ILE A 102 16.49 2.78 -14.99
CA ILE A 102 15.54 2.63 -16.11
C ILE A 102 16.20 3.08 -17.42
N ALA A 103 16.84 4.26 -17.44
CA ALA A 103 17.55 4.75 -18.62
C ALA A 103 18.64 3.76 -19.08
N LEU A 104 19.44 3.22 -18.15
CA LEU A 104 20.48 2.23 -18.48
C LEU A 104 19.89 0.91 -19.00
N LEU A 105 18.85 0.39 -18.35
CA LEU A 105 18.18 -0.85 -18.73
C LEU A 105 17.55 -0.71 -20.12
N LEU A 106 16.73 0.33 -20.34
CA LEU A 106 16.10 0.59 -21.63
C LEU A 106 17.15 0.81 -22.72
N GLN A 107 18.24 1.53 -22.46
CA GLN A 107 19.31 1.74 -23.44
C GLN A 107 19.91 0.41 -23.89
N ARG A 108 20.12 -0.55 -22.98
CA ARG A 108 20.62 -1.91 -23.34
C ARG A 108 19.61 -2.70 -24.14
N LEU A 109 18.34 -2.70 -23.74
CA LEU A 109 17.28 -3.45 -24.43
C LEU A 109 17.01 -2.89 -25.82
N LEU A 110 16.91 -1.56 -25.96
CA LEU A 110 16.66 -0.89 -27.23
C LEU A 110 17.82 -1.05 -28.23
N ARG A 111 19.07 -1.21 -27.76
CA ARG A 111 20.21 -1.54 -28.63
C ARG A 111 20.11 -2.93 -29.28
N LYS A 112 19.32 -3.83 -28.69
CA LYS A 112 19.06 -5.17 -29.27
C LYS A 112 17.96 -5.17 -30.31
N ASP A 113 17.13 -4.14 -30.38
CA ASP A 113 16.14 -3.97 -31.44
C ASP A 113 16.75 -3.20 -32.61
N ALA A 114 16.93 -3.88 -33.76
CA ALA A 114 17.53 -3.29 -34.94
C ALA A 114 16.82 -2.00 -35.40
N ARG A 115 15.50 -1.89 -35.18
CA ARG A 115 14.68 -0.74 -35.57
C ARG A 115 14.97 0.51 -34.73
N LEU A 116 15.44 0.31 -33.50
CA LEU A 116 15.59 1.35 -32.47
C LEU A 116 17.04 1.60 -32.07
N SER A 117 17.95 0.68 -32.39
CA SER A 117 19.35 0.65 -31.93
C SER A 117 20.12 1.96 -32.12
N ALA A 118 19.92 2.62 -33.27
CA ALA A 118 20.58 3.89 -33.61
C ALA A 118 20.22 5.04 -32.64
N TYR A 119 19.02 5.00 -32.05
CA TYR A 119 18.48 6.03 -31.16
C TYR A 119 18.29 5.53 -29.73
N ALA A 120 18.78 4.34 -29.40
CA ALA A 120 18.54 3.69 -28.11
C ALA A 120 18.89 4.58 -26.91
N THR A 121 19.98 5.35 -26.99
CA THR A 121 20.38 6.29 -25.93
C THR A 121 19.34 7.40 -25.70
N VAL A 122 18.90 8.07 -26.77
CA VAL A 122 17.96 9.20 -26.64
C VAL A 122 16.55 8.73 -26.33
N LEU A 123 16.11 7.59 -26.89
CA LEU A 123 14.82 6.98 -26.59
C LEU A 123 14.74 6.50 -25.14
N ALA A 124 15.80 5.86 -24.63
CA ALA A 124 15.86 5.44 -23.23
C ALA A 124 15.87 6.64 -22.28
N ALA A 125 16.64 7.68 -22.59
CA ALA A 125 16.64 8.93 -21.82
C ALA A 125 15.27 9.61 -21.83
N GLY A 126 14.61 9.69 -22.99
CA GLY A 126 13.28 10.28 -23.14
C GLY A 126 12.21 9.51 -22.39
N ALA A 127 12.24 8.18 -22.42
CA ALA A 127 11.30 7.34 -21.68
C ALA A 127 11.52 7.40 -20.16
N ALA A 128 12.78 7.36 -19.70
CA ALA A 128 13.10 7.52 -18.29
C ALA A 128 12.71 8.92 -17.77
N ALA A 129 12.87 9.97 -18.59
CA ALA A 129 12.42 11.31 -18.27
C ALA A 129 10.89 11.40 -18.14
N LEU A 130 10.14 10.81 -19.08
CA LEU A 130 8.68 10.76 -18.98
C LEU A 130 8.23 9.95 -17.76
N TRP A 131 8.92 8.86 -17.42
CA TRP A 131 8.66 8.09 -16.20
C TRP A 131 8.92 8.93 -14.94
N LEU A 132 10.07 9.60 -14.85
CA LEU A 132 10.40 10.48 -13.72
C LEU A 132 9.42 11.63 -13.52
N LEU A 133 8.84 12.13 -14.61
CA LEU A 133 7.87 13.23 -14.60
C LEU A 133 6.43 12.75 -14.53
N HIS A 134 6.16 11.44 -14.42
CA HIS A 134 4.81 10.91 -14.48
C HIS A 134 4.07 11.07 -13.12
N PRO A 135 2.87 11.68 -13.09
CA PRO A 135 2.16 12.00 -11.84
C PRO A 135 1.71 10.78 -11.04
N LEU A 136 1.56 9.62 -11.70
CA LEU A 136 1.25 8.33 -11.07
C LEU A 136 2.27 7.93 -9.98
N HIS A 137 3.47 8.50 -10.00
CA HIS A 137 4.51 8.21 -9.01
C HIS A 137 4.50 9.16 -7.82
N ALA A 138 3.67 10.21 -7.81
CA ALA A 138 3.63 11.17 -6.72
C ALA A 138 3.31 10.52 -5.38
N SER A 139 2.35 9.59 -5.35
CA SER A 139 2.00 8.81 -4.17
C SER A 139 3.08 7.83 -3.72
N THR A 140 4.08 7.53 -4.55
CA THR A 140 5.25 6.72 -4.17
C THR A 140 6.40 7.59 -3.67
N VAL A 141 6.58 8.78 -4.24
CA VAL A 141 7.67 9.70 -3.88
C VAL A 141 7.33 10.47 -2.59
N LEU A 142 6.09 10.96 -2.45
CA LEU A 142 5.68 11.86 -1.36
C LEU A 142 4.97 11.16 -0.19
N TYR A 143 4.79 9.85 -0.27
CA TYR A 143 4.36 9.01 0.86
C TYR A 143 5.59 8.33 1.47
N SER A 144 5.96 8.71 2.70
CA SER A 144 7.28 8.44 3.28
C SER A 144 7.63 6.96 3.30
N VAL A 145 6.74 6.11 3.82
CA VAL A 145 6.94 4.66 3.90
C VAL A 145 6.98 3.97 2.53
N GLN A 146 6.47 4.59 1.46
CA GLN A 146 6.59 4.03 0.12
C GLN A 146 8.03 4.02 -0.41
N ARG A 147 9.00 4.57 0.34
CA ARG A 147 10.42 4.24 0.15
C ARG A 147 10.68 2.74 0.10
N MET A 148 9.90 1.95 0.84
CA MET A 148 9.95 0.49 0.81
C MET A 148 9.71 -0.04 -0.62
N ALA A 149 8.69 0.48 -1.31
CA ALA A 149 8.40 0.15 -2.69
C ALA A 149 9.47 0.71 -3.65
N GLN A 150 10.01 1.91 -3.39
CA GLN A 150 11.05 2.50 -4.22
C GLN A 150 12.38 1.72 -4.14
N LEU A 151 12.83 1.34 -2.95
CA LEU A 151 14.04 0.52 -2.76
C LEU A 151 13.85 -0.87 -3.36
N SER A 152 12.69 -1.49 -3.16
CA SER A 152 12.33 -2.74 -3.84
C SER A 152 12.43 -2.60 -5.36
N CYS A 153 11.93 -1.50 -5.94
CA CYS A 153 12.04 -1.21 -7.37
C CYS A 153 13.49 -0.96 -7.79
N LEU A 154 14.25 -0.14 -7.06
CA LEU A 154 15.67 0.16 -7.32
C LEU A 154 16.49 -1.12 -7.43
N PHE A 155 16.39 -1.98 -6.42
CA PHE A 155 17.11 -3.25 -6.36
C PHE A 155 16.61 -4.26 -7.39
N THR A 156 15.30 -4.29 -7.69
CA THR A 156 14.76 -5.11 -8.78
C THR A 156 15.31 -4.69 -10.14
N LEU A 157 15.32 -3.38 -10.44
CA LEU A 157 15.88 -2.83 -11.68
C LEU A 157 17.38 -3.11 -11.78
N ALA A 158 18.12 -2.96 -10.68
CA ALA A 158 19.55 -3.27 -10.63
C ALA A 158 19.80 -4.78 -10.85
N ALA A 159 18.99 -5.65 -10.25
CA ALA A 159 19.07 -7.11 -10.42
C ALA A 159 18.74 -7.54 -11.86
N VAL A 160 17.69 -6.96 -12.47
CA VAL A 160 17.35 -7.19 -13.88
C VAL A 160 18.46 -6.67 -14.81
N LEU A 161 19.05 -5.52 -14.51
CA LEU A 161 20.20 -4.99 -15.25
C LEU A 161 21.44 -5.88 -15.10
N ALA A 162 21.69 -6.41 -13.90
CA ALA A 162 22.73 -7.40 -13.63
C ALA A 162 22.50 -8.70 -14.43
N TYR A 163 21.26 -9.17 -14.52
CA TYR A 163 20.87 -10.29 -15.38
C TYR A 163 21.21 -10.01 -16.85
N VAL A 164 20.77 -8.87 -17.40
CA VAL A 164 21.08 -8.48 -18.79
C VAL A 164 22.60 -8.42 -19.02
N CYS A 165 23.36 -7.85 -18.09
CA CYS A 165 24.83 -7.82 -18.16
C CYS A 165 25.45 -9.21 -18.14
N GLY A 166 24.97 -10.11 -17.27
CA GLY A 166 25.43 -11.50 -17.21
C GLY A 166 25.13 -12.25 -18.50
N ARG A 167 23.93 -12.03 -19.05
CA ARG A 167 23.51 -12.61 -20.33
C ARG A 167 24.35 -12.12 -21.49
N GLU A 168 24.64 -10.84 -21.59
CA GLU A 168 25.49 -10.30 -22.65
C GLU A 168 26.90 -10.86 -22.59
N ARG A 169 27.46 -11.05 -21.40
CA ARG A 169 28.77 -11.69 -21.22
C ARG A 169 28.75 -13.16 -21.58
N LEU A 170 27.67 -13.87 -21.25
CA LEU A 170 27.51 -15.27 -21.61
C LEU A 170 27.48 -15.46 -23.12
N ALA A 171 26.72 -14.60 -23.83
CA ALA A 171 26.67 -14.58 -25.29
C ALA A 171 28.04 -14.20 -25.92
N ALA A 172 28.85 -13.40 -25.23
CA ALA A 172 30.22 -13.08 -25.64
C ALA A 172 31.25 -14.16 -25.26
N GLY A 173 30.83 -15.33 -24.76
CA GLY A 173 31.72 -16.43 -24.36
C GLY A 173 32.45 -16.23 -23.03
N GLN A 174 32.15 -15.15 -22.29
CA GLN A 174 32.82 -14.78 -21.04
C GLN A 174 32.16 -15.47 -19.83
N LEU A 175 32.25 -16.80 -19.76
CA LEU A 175 31.50 -17.61 -18.79
C LEU A 175 31.71 -17.20 -17.33
N ARG A 176 32.96 -17.01 -16.88
CA ARG A 176 33.26 -16.65 -15.48
C ARG A 176 32.57 -15.36 -15.07
N ALA A 177 32.72 -14.32 -15.89
CA ALA A 177 32.08 -13.05 -15.64
C ALA A 177 30.55 -13.18 -15.69
N ALA A 178 30.00 -13.92 -16.67
CA ALA A 178 28.58 -14.19 -16.72
C ALA A 178 28.05 -14.85 -15.44
N CYS A 179 28.76 -15.84 -14.90
CA CYS A 179 28.37 -16.50 -13.65
C CYS A 179 28.40 -15.55 -12.45
N VAL A 180 29.38 -14.65 -12.34
CA VAL A 180 29.41 -13.63 -11.28
C VAL A 180 28.17 -12.73 -11.35
N TRP A 181 27.77 -12.32 -12.55
CA TRP A 181 26.58 -11.48 -12.70
C TRP A 181 25.28 -12.24 -12.41
N LEU A 182 25.17 -13.48 -12.88
CA LEU A 182 23.93 -14.28 -12.77
C LEU A 182 23.74 -14.93 -11.40
N PHE A 183 24.80 -15.41 -10.75
CA PHE A 183 24.71 -16.21 -9.52
C PHE A 183 25.21 -15.49 -8.27
N LEU A 184 25.78 -14.29 -8.39
CA LEU A 184 26.20 -13.49 -7.24
C LEU A 184 25.56 -12.10 -7.25
N ALA A 185 25.83 -11.28 -8.27
CA ALA A 185 25.37 -9.89 -8.30
C ALA A 185 23.83 -9.79 -8.37
N MET A 186 23.19 -10.52 -9.29
CA MET A 186 21.74 -10.51 -9.43
C MET A 186 21.02 -11.04 -8.17
N PRO A 187 21.38 -12.22 -7.60
CA PRO A 187 20.74 -12.72 -6.39
C PRO A 187 20.93 -11.82 -5.16
N LEU A 188 22.11 -11.20 -4.99
CA LEU A 188 22.36 -10.27 -3.88
C LEU A 188 21.44 -9.03 -3.98
N LEU A 189 21.34 -8.44 -5.16
CA LEU A 189 20.45 -7.31 -5.41
C LEU A 189 18.98 -7.71 -5.24
N TRP A 190 18.61 -8.90 -5.71
CA TRP A 190 17.26 -9.43 -5.54
C TRP A 190 16.89 -9.59 -4.06
N LEU A 191 17.81 -10.14 -3.25
CA LEU A 191 17.64 -10.26 -1.80
C LEU A 191 17.45 -8.89 -1.12
N LEU A 192 18.28 -7.90 -1.47
CA LEU A 192 18.12 -6.54 -0.94
C LEU A 192 16.77 -5.93 -1.32
N GLY A 193 16.27 -6.23 -2.53
CA GLY A 193 14.92 -5.87 -2.95
C GLY A 193 13.84 -6.51 -2.06
N MET A 194 13.92 -7.82 -1.84
CA MET A 194 12.96 -8.57 -1.01
C MET A 194 12.98 -8.10 0.46
N LEU A 195 14.16 -7.78 0.98
CA LEU A 195 14.35 -7.21 2.32
C LEU A 195 13.97 -5.72 2.38
N SER A 196 13.62 -5.08 1.26
CA SER A 196 13.03 -3.75 1.23
C SER A 196 11.49 -3.84 1.20
N LYS A 197 10.96 -4.68 0.30
CA LYS A 197 9.54 -5.03 0.17
C LYS A 197 9.40 -6.34 -0.63
N GLU A 198 8.37 -7.11 -0.32
CA GLU A 198 8.10 -8.44 -0.88
C GLU A 198 7.85 -8.41 -2.40
N ASN A 199 7.47 -7.25 -2.96
CA ASN A 199 7.23 -7.05 -4.39
C ASN A 199 8.43 -7.44 -5.27
N ALA A 200 9.66 -7.36 -4.76
CA ALA A 200 10.85 -7.77 -5.49
C ALA A 200 10.87 -9.27 -5.84
N ALA A 201 10.01 -10.12 -5.24
CA ALA A 201 9.92 -11.55 -5.54
C ALA A 201 9.74 -11.87 -7.04
N VAL A 202 9.17 -10.92 -7.81
CA VAL A 202 8.95 -11.05 -9.26
C VAL A 202 10.23 -10.96 -10.11
N THR A 203 11.37 -10.58 -9.55
CA THR A 203 12.61 -10.24 -10.29
C THR A 203 13.05 -11.35 -11.25
N SER A 204 13.08 -12.60 -10.81
CA SER A 204 13.50 -13.73 -11.65
C SER A 204 12.52 -14.01 -12.80
N ALA A 205 11.23 -13.80 -12.57
CA ALA A 205 10.21 -13.88 -13.62
C ALA A 205 10.34 -12.73 -14.63
N LEU A 206 10.69 -11.51 -14.19
CA LEU A 206 11.01 -10.40 -15.10
C LEU A 206 12.25 -10.71 -15.95
N CYS A 207 13.27 -11.36 -15.37
CA CYS A 207 14.44 -11.83 -16.11
C CYS A 207 14.04 -12.86 -17.19
N LEU A 208 13.11 -13.76 -16.87
CA LEU A 208 12.56 -14.72 -17.84
C LEU A 208 11.79 -14.02 -18.99
N VAL A 209 11.01 -12.98 -18.69
CA VAL A 209 10.34 -12.18 -19.73
C VAL A 209 11.37 -11.59 -20.71
N LEU A 210 12.45 -11.00 -20.18
CA LEU A 210 13.51 -10.44 -21.04
C LEU A 210 14.30 -11.52 -21.79
N GLU A 211 14.53 -12.68 -21.18
CA GLU A 211 15.17 -13.83 -21.85
C GLU A 211 14.37 -14.27 -23.07
N LEU A 212 13.06 -14.46 -22.90
CA LEU A 212 12.16 -14.91 -23.96
C LEU A 212 12.00 -13.88 -25.09
N ALA A 213 12.17 -12.59 -24.78
CA ALA A 213 12.00 -11.51 -25.75
C ALA A 213 13.28 -11.20 -26.54
N TYR A 214 14.43 -11.10 -25.87
CA TYR A 214 15.63 -10.48 -26.45
C TYR A 214 16.81 -11.43 -26.68
N PHE A 215 16.81 -12.62 -26.09
CA PHE A 215 17.97 -13.50 -26.11
C PHE A 215 17.70 -14.81 -26.88
N SER A 216 18.70 -15.24 -27.65
CA SER A 216 18.63 -16.48 -28.44
C SER A 216 18.99 -17.72 -27.60
N ARG A 217 18.44 -18.87 -28.00
CA ARG A 217 18.63 -20.16 -27.33
C ARG A 217 19.87 -20.89 -27.85
N ASP A 218 21.05 -20.51 -27.38
CA ASP A 218 22.26 -21.32 -27.60
C ASP A 218 22.33 -22.53 -26.64
N ALA A 219 23.11 -23.56 -26.97
CA ALA A 219 23.20 -24.77 -26.14
C ALA A 219 23.99 -24.55 -24.84
N ARG A 220 24.97 -23.64 -24.86
CA ARG A 220 25.86 -23.35 -23.72
C ARG A 220 25.13 -22.56 -22.64
N ALA A 221 24.42 -21.49 -22.99
CA ALA A 221 23.59 -20.74 -22.07
C ALA A 221 22.44 -21.60 -21.56
N ARG A 222 21.88 -22.52 -22.35
CA ARG A 222 20.80 -23.41 -21.89
C ARG A 222 21.12 -24.13 -20.58
N LYS A 223 22.33 -24.70 -20.45
CA LYS A 223 22.74 -25.40 -19.21
C LYS A 223 22.85 -24.43 -18.03
N VAL A 224 23.51 -23.29 -18.24
CA VAL A 224 23.70 -22.26 -17.21
C VAL A 224 22.36 -21.69 -16.76
N LEU A 225 21.46 -21.39 -17.71
CA LEU A 225 20.15 -20.81 -17.44
C LEU A 225 19.17 -21.82 -16.85
N ALA A 226 19.29 -23.11 -17.17
CA ALA A 226 18.49 -24.14 -16.51
C ALA A 226 18.77 -24.16 -15.00
N TRP A 227 20.04 -24.14 -14.59
CA TRP A 227 20.41 -24.04 -13.18
C TRP A 227 20.00 -22.70 -12.56
N PHE A 228 20.19 -21.60 -13.28
CA PHE A 228 19.75 -20.28 -12.83
C PHE A 228 18.24 -20.26 -12.54
N TYR A 229 17.40 -20.68 -13.49
CA TYR A 229 15.93 -20.64 -13.31
C TYR A 229 15.42 -21.73 -12.37
N LEU A 230 16.12 -22.86 -12.22
CA LEU A 230 15.80 -23.83 -11.19
C LEU A 230 15.85 -23.18 -9.80
N PHE A 231 16.97 -22.53 -9.46
CA PHE A 231 17.15 -21.95 -8.13
C PHE A 231 16.51 -20.58 -7.96
N ALA A 232 16.51 -19.74 -9.00
CA ALA A 232 16.00 -18.38 -8.90
C ALA A 232 14.47 -18.27 -9.13
N LEU A 233 13.83 -19.30 -9.70
CA LEU A 233 12.39 -19.25 -10.00
C LEU A 233 11.65 -20.51 -9.54
N ALA A 234 12.05 -21.70 -10.00
CA ALA A 234 11.28 -22.92 -9.74
C ALA A 234 11.25 -23.30 -8.25
N VAL A 235 12.39 -23.28 -7.57
CA VAL A 235 12.49 -23.59 -6.12
C VAL A 235 11.68 -22.59 -5.27
N PRO A 236 11.83 -21.26 -5.43
CA PRO A 236 10.99 -20.28 -4.71
C PRO A 236 9.49 -20.43 -4.96
N LEU A 237 9.09 -20.69 -6.22
CA LEU A 237 7.68 -20.92 -6.54
C LEU A 237 7.13 -22.19 -5.88
N LEU A 238 7.91 -23.27 -5.88
CA LEU A 238 7.55 -24.50 -5.17
C LEU A 238 7.42 -24.25 -3.66
N ALA A 239 8.37 -23.52 -3.06
CA ALA A 239 8.29 -23.14 -1.65
C ALA A 239 7.03 -22.33 -1.33
N ALA A 240 6.71 -21.33 -2.17
CA ALA A 240 5.49 -20.54 -2.02
C ALA A 240 4.22 -21.42 -2.16
N ALA A 241 4.19 -22.33 -3.14
CA ALA A 241 3.08 -23.27 -3.31
C ALA A 241 2.90 -24.20 -2.11
N VAL A 242 4.01 -24.71 -1.54
CA VAL A 242 4.00 -25.53 -0.30
C VAL A 242 3.46 -24.72 0.88
N VAL A 243 3.87 -23.46 1.04
CA VAL A 243 3.34 -22.59 2.11
C VAL A 243 1.83 -22.37 1.96
N VAL A 244 1.34 -22.10 0.75
CA VAL A 244 -0.09 -21.95 0.48
C VAL A 244 -0.86 -23.25 0.79
N ALA A 245 -0.29 -24.41 0.43
CA ALA A 245 -0.94 -25.71 0.63
C ALA A 245 -0.96 -26.15 2.11
N VAL A 246 0.13 -25.92 2.84
CA VAL A 246 0.30 -26.41 4.22
C VAL A 246 -0.17 -25.39 5.26
N LYS A 247 -0.04 -24.09 4.98
CA LYS A 247 -0.38 -22.99 5.90
C LYS A 247 -1.21 -21.90 5.21
N PRO A 248 -2.41 -22.22 4.69
CA PRO A 248 -3.26 -21.26 3.98
C PRO A 248 -3.61 -20.03 4.83
N GLY A 249 -3.73 -20.19 6.16
CA GLY A 249 -3.99 -19.09 7.08
C GLY A 249 -2.91 -17.99 7.05
N LEU A 250 -1.64 -18.31 6.80
CA LEU A 250 -0.58 -17.29 6.69
C LEU A 250 -0.75 -16.40 5.44
N VAL A 251 -1.43 -16.90 4.42
CA VAL A 251 -1.62 -16.19 3.14
C VAL A 251 -2.98 -15.53 3.10
N PHE A 252 -4.03 -16.17 3.63
CA PHE A 252 -5.42 -15.77 3.42
C PHE A 252 -6.11 -15.15 4.64
N ALA A 253 -5.54 -15.19 5.85
CA ALA A 253 -6.20 -14.64 7.05
C ALA A 253 -6.58 -13.16 6.92
N GLY A 254 -5.79 -12.38 6.17
CA GLY A 254 -6.11 -10.96 5.94
C GLY A 254 -7.46 -10.71 5.27
N TYR A 255 -8.05 -11.67 4.55
CA TYR A 255 -9.39 -11.52 3.98
C TYR A 255 -10.47 -11.42 5.05
N GLU A 256 -10.24 -11.90 6.27
CA GLU A 256 -11.21 -11.80 7.36
C GLU A 256 -11.46 -10.34 7.76
N LEU A 257 -10.48 -9.45 7.56
CA LEU A 257 -10.58 -8.01 7.86
C LEU A 257 -11.10 -7.17 6.68
N ARG A 258 -11.39 -7.80 5.53
CA ARG A 258 -11.79 -7.14 4.27
C ARG A 258 -13.27 -7.28 4.00
N ASP A 259 -13.80 -6.35 3.22
CA ASP A 259 -15.17 -6.34 2.72
C ASP A 259 -15.38 -7.20 1.47
N PHE A 260 -14.30 -7.71 0.89
CA PHE A 260 -14.29 -8.65 -0.22
C PHE A 260 -13.58 -9.96 0.13
N ASP A 261 -13.86 -11.01 -0.63
CA ASP A 261 -13.16 -12.29 -0.58
C ASP A 261 -12.08 -12.45 -1.68
N LEU A 262 -11.42 -13.61 -1.70
CA LEU A 262 -10.41 -13.96 -2.69
C LEU A 262 -10.96 -13.94 -4.13
N GLY A 263 -12.14 -14.53 -4.35
CA GLY A 263 -12.76 -14.62 -5.67
C GLY A 263 -13.11 -13.24 -6.22
N GLN A 264 -13.77 -12.41 -5.41
CA GLN A 264 -14.10 -11.03 -5.74
C GLN A 264 -12.85 -10.21 -6.03
N ARG A 265 -11.80 -10.37 -5.23
CA ARG A 265 -10.52 -9.70 -5.50
C ARG A 265 -9.95 -10.11 -6.85
N LEU A 266 -9.85 -11.41 -7.15
CA LEU A 266 -9.31 -11.91 -8.42
C LEU A 266 -10.14 -11.46 -9.63
N LEU A 267 -11.47 -11.41 -9.50
CA LEU A 267 -12.36 -10.83 -10.53
C LEU A 267 -12.13 -9.33 -10.70
N THR A 268 -11.77 -8.62 -9.63
CA THR A 268 -11.55 -7.18 -9.65
C THR A 268 -10.19 -6.80 -10.27
N GLN A 269 -9.14 -7.61 -10.08
CA GLN A 269 -7.78 -7.25 -10.51
C GLN A 269 -7.64 -6.97 -12.02
N PRO A 270 -8.31 -7.69 -12.95
CA PRO A 270 -8.33 -7.31 -14.36
C PRO A 270 -8.77 -5.87 -14.61
N ARG A 271 -9.80 -5.40 -13.90
CA ARG A 271 -10.26 -4.00 -14.00
C ARG A 271 -9.24 -3.03 -13.43
N ALA A 272 -8.59 -3.38 -12.31
CA ALA A 272 -7.54 -2.55 -11.72
C ALA A 272 -6.36 -2.39 -12.69
N LEU A 273 -5.90 -3.49 -13.32
CA LEU A 273 -4.84 -3.44 -14.33
C LEU A 273 -5.21 -2.57 -15.53
N MET A 274 -6.46 -2.67 -16.02
CA MET A 274 -6.92 -1.81 -17.11
C MET A 274 -7.06 -0.34 -16.69
N ALA A 275 -7.51 -0.06 -15.47
CA ALA A 275 -7.56 1.29 -14.92
C ALA A 275 -6.16 1.90 -14.80
N TYR A 276 -5.16 1.10 -14.38
CA TYR A 276 -3.77 1.51 -14.35
C TYR A 276 -3.20 1.86 -15.73
N ILE A 277 -3.55 1.09 -16.77
CA ILE A 277 -3.19 1.44 -18.15
C ILE A 277 -3.87 2.76 -18.55
N GLY A 278 -5.13 2.96 -18.17
CA GLY A 278 -5.85 4.22 -18.37
C GLY A 278 -5.12 5.42 -17.75
N LEU A 279 -4.71 5.31 -16.49
CA LEU A 279 -3.98 6.37 -15.79
C LEU A 279 -2.55 6.59 -16.30
N PHE A 280 -1.91 5.54 -16.83
CA PHE A 280 -0.62 5.67 -17.51
C PHE A 280 -0.75 6.47 -18.81
N LEU A 281 -1.80 6.25 -19.59
CA LEU A 281 -2.00 6.95 -20.86
C LEU A 281 -2.55 8.37 -20.66
N LEU A 282 -3.47 8.54 -19.71
CA LEU A 282 -4.18 9.78 -19.44
C LEU A 282 -4.27 9.98 -17.92
N PRO A 283 -3.20 10.49 -17.28
CA PRO A 283 -3.21 10.71 -15.84
C PRO A 283 -4.13 11.87 -15.47
N ARG A 284 -5.34 11.55 -15.01
CA ARG A 284 -6.32 12.52 -14.55
C ARG A 284 -6.09 12.81 -13.08
N GLY A 285 -5.71 14.05 -12.75
CA GLY A 285 -5.41 14.45 -11.37
C GLY A 285 -6.56 14.23 -10.38
N SER A 286 -7.81 14.26 -10.84
CA SER A 286 -9.00 13.96 -10.03
C SER A 286 -9.10 12.49 -9.62
N GLU A 287 -8.56 11.57 -10.41
CA GLU A 287 -8.54 10.13 -10.11
C GLU A 287 -7.28 9.72 -9.31
N LEU A 288 -6.35 10.67 -9.08
CA LEU A 288 -5.15 10.46 -8.29
C LEU A 288 -5.34 10.98 -6.86
N GLY A 289 -5.13 10.11 -5.87
CA GLY A 289 -5.36 10.42 -4.46
C GLY A 289 -4.95 9.32 -3.49
N LEU A 290 -5.10 9.61 -2.20
CA LEU A 290 -4.74 8.70 -1.13
C LEU A 290 -5.81 7.63 -0.87
N PHE A 291 -7.08 8.00 -1.03
CA PHE A 291 -8.22 7.17 -0.67
C PHE A 291 -8.81 6.52 -1.93
N THR A 292 -8.81 5.19 -1.95
CA THR A 292 -9.19 4.37 -3.10
C THR A 292 -10.27 3.33 -2.75
N ASP A 293 -10.88 3.46 -1.58
CA ASP A 293 -11.95 2.61 -1.05
C ASP A 293 -13.24 2.66 -1.87
N GLY A 294 -13.37 3.64 -2.79
CA GLY A 294 -14.45 3.69 -3.78
C GLY A 294 -14.30 2.70 -4.95
N PHE A 295 -13.16 2.01 -5.08
CA PHE A 295 -12.97 1.05 -6.19
C PHE A 295 -13.79 -0.23 -5.96
N ALA A 296 -15.00 -0.27 -6.52
CA ALA A 296 -15.96 -1.33 -6.29
C ALA A 296 -15.45 -2.73 -6.69
N ALA A 297 -15.56 -3.68 -5.75
CA ALA A 297 -15.29 -5.09 -5.99
C ALA A 297 -16.22 -5.68 -7.05
N SER A 298 -15.67 -6.51 -7.93
CA SER A 298 -16.43 -7.33 -8.88
C SER A 298 -17.01 -8.55 -8.16
N THR A 299 -18.33 -8.71 -8.21
CA THR A 299 -19.04 -9.86 -7.61
C THR A 299 -19.34 -10.97 -8.60
N SER A 300 -19.30 -10.66 -9.91
CA SER A 300 -19.39 -11.65 -10.99
C SER A 300 -18.67 -11.14 -12.25
N LEU A 301 -18.62 -11.95 -13.31
CA LEU A 301 -18.06 -11.55 -14.61
C LEU A 301 -18.77 -10.34 -15.24
N PHE A 302 -20.05 -10.12 -14.90
CA PHE A 302 -20.87 -9.05 -15.48
C PHE A 302 -21.36 -8.02 -14.45
N ALA A 303 -20.97 -8.18 -13.18
CA ALA A 303 -21.26 -7.24 -12.10
C ALA A 303 -19.94 -6.70 -11.51
N PRO A 304 -19.39 -5.61 -12.07
CA PRO A 304 -19.83 -4.88 -13.27
C PRO A 304 -19.34 -5.49 -14.59
N VAL A 305 -19.98 -5.12 -15.72
CA VAL A 305 -19.65 -5.60 -17.09
C VAL A 305 -18.21 -5.29 -17.49
N SER A 306 -17.62 -4.23 -16.92
CA SER A 306 -16.21 -3.90 -17.12
C SER A 306 -15.26 -5.02 -16.67
N THR A 307 -15.71 -5.98 -15.85
CA THR A 307 -14.94 -7.17 -15.46
C THR A 307 -14.66 -8.07 -16.66
N ALA A 308 -15.70 -8.57 -17.34
CA ALA A 308 -15.56 -9.39 -18.54
C ALA A 308 -14.79 -8.65 -19.65
N LEU A 309 -15.08 -7.36 -19.86
CA LEU A 309 -14.37 -6.54 -20.86
C LEU A 309 -12.87 -6.40 -20.55
N SER A 310 -12.52 -6.20 -19.28
CA SER A 310 -11.10 -6.09 -18.87
C SER A 310 -10.38 -7.42 -19.03
N ILE A 311 -11.02 -8.54 -18.67
CA ILE A 311 -10.46 -9.89 -18.89
C ILE A 311 -10.23 -10.12 -20.39
N ALA A 312 -11.23 -9.85 -21.23
CA ALA A 312 -11.13 -10.00 -22.67
C ALA A 312 -10.02 -9.12 -23.26
N ALA A 313 -9.91 -7.86 -22.83
CA ALA A 313 -8.85 -6.95 -23.25
C ALA A 313 -7.46 -7.44 -22.87
N LEU A 314 -7.25 -7.90 -21.62
CA LEU A 314 -5.96 -8.44 -21.18
C LEU A 314 -5.57 -9.69 -21.97
N ILE A 315 -6.52 -10.58 -22.25
CA ILE A 315 -6.28 -11.77 -23.08
C ILE A 315 -5.92 -11.36 -24.51
N ALA A 316 -6.67 -10.44 -25.11
CA ALA A 316 -6.44 -9.98 -26.48
C ALA A 316 -5.07 -9.31 -26.63
N ILE A 317 -4.69 -8.41 -25.72
CA ILE A 317 -3.38 -7.75 -25.75
C ILE A 317 -2.25 -8.76 -25.52
N SER A 318 -2.44 -9.73 -24.63
CA SER A 318 -1.46 -10.80 -24.39
C SER A 318 -1.27 -11.70 -25.61
N ALA A 319 -2.37 -12.13 -26.23
CA ALA A 319 -2.34 -12.92 -27.47
C ALA A 319 -1.65 -12.14 -28.59
N PHE A 320 -1.97 -10.86 -28.74
CA PHE A 320 -1.33 -9.96 -29.69
C PHE A 320 0.17 -9.81 -29.43
N ALA A 321 0.58 -9.62 -28.18
CA ALA A 321 2.00 -9.53 -27.79
C ALA A 321 2.77 -10.81 -28.13
N ILE A 322 2.18 -11.98 -27.86
CA ILE A 322 2.76 -13.29 -28.21
C ILE A 322 2.85 -13.47 -29.73
N ALA A 323 1.77 -13.19 -30.46
CA ALA A 323 1.73 -13.30 -31.91
C ALA A 323 2.75 -12.36 -32.58
N TRP A 324 2.95 -11.17 -32.02
CA TRP A 324 3.82 -10.14 -32.59
C TRP A 324 5.27 -10.18 -32.10
N ARG A 325 5.62 -11.13 -31.22
CA ARG A 325 6.94 -11.21 -30.57
C ARG A 325 8.15 -11.17 -31.49
N LYS A 326 8.06 -11.79 -32.69
CA LYS A 326 9.17 -11.84 -33.65
C LYS A 326 9.41 -10.49 -34.34
N ARG A 327 8.35 -9.69 -34.51
CA ARG A 327 8.44 -8.37 -35.16
C ARG A 327 8.69 -7.26 -34.15
N SER A 328 8.20 -7.42 -32.91
CA SER A 328 8.37 -6.44 -31.83
C SER A 328 8.65 -7.12 -30.48
N PRO A 329 9.90 -7.58 -30.24
CA PRO A 329 10.25 -8.20 -28.97
C PRO A 329 10.10 -7.25 -27.78
N GLY A 330 10.30 -5.94 -28.00
CA GLY A 330 10.08 -4.92 -26.96
C GLY A 330 8.62 -4.79 -26.53
N PHE A 331 7.66 -5.03 -27.43
CA PHE A 331 6.24 -5.01 -27.06
C PHE A 331 5.87 -6.22 -26.20
N LEU A 332 6.35 -7.41 -26.56
CA LEU A 332 6.24 -8.61 -25.73
C LEU A 332 6.85 -8.38 -24.34
N ALA A 333 8.11 -7.93 -24.31
CA ALA A 333 8.84 -7.69 -23.08
C ALA A 333 8.11 -6.68 -22.19
N GLY A 334 7.72 -5.53 -22.75
CA GLY A 334 7.05 -4.47 -21.99
C GLY A 334 5.70 -4.90 -21.44
N TRP A 335 4.87 -5.57 -22.25
CA TRP A 335 3.56 -6.05 -21.82
C TRP A 335 3.65 -7.09 -20.70
N PHE A 336 4.46 -8.13 -20.87
CA PHE A 336 4.60 -9.16 -19.82
C PHE A 336 5.41 -8.67 -18.62
N PHE A 337 6.29 -7.67 -18.77
CA PHE A 337 6.91 -7.00 -17.63
C PHE A 337 5.85 -6.32 -16.77
N PHE A 338 4.90 -5.59 -17.38
CA PHE A 338 3.80 -4.95 -16.66
C PHE A 338 2.94 -5.95 -15.88
N LEU A 339 2.56 -7.08 -16.50
CA LEU A 339 1.76 -8.11 -15.83
C LEU A 339 2.53 -8.82 -14.71
N VAL A 340 3.77 -9.24 -14.98
CA VAL A 340 4.61 -9.95 -13.99
C VAL A 340 4.96 -9.04 -12.82
N ALA A 341 5.26 -7.76 -13.06
CA ALA A 341 5.58 -6.82 -12.00
C ALA A 341 4.37 -6.55 -11.07
N HIS A 342 3.14 -6.72 -11.56
CA HIS A 342 1.93 -6.67 -10.74
C HIS A 342 1.58 -8.00 -10.05
N ALA A 343 2.25 -9.11 -10.36
CA ALA A 343 1.80 -10.44 -9.94
C ALA A 343 1.75 -10.64 -8.41
N VAL A 344 2.54 -9.90 -7.62
CA VAL A 344 2.45 -9.94 -6.14
C VAL A 344 1.25 -9.13 -5.65
N GLU A 345 1.06 -7.90 -6.16
CA GLU A 345 0.05 -6.97 -5.64
C GLU A 345 -1.33 -7.09 -6.30
N SER A 346 -1.43 -7.81 -7.41
CA SER A 346 -2.66 -8.08 -8.17
C SER A 346 -2.96 -9.57 -8.28
N SER A 347 -2.78 -10.30 -7.19
CA SER A 347 -3.07 -11.73 -7.09
C SER A 347 -3.80 -12.09 -5.79
N ILE A 348 -3.47 -13.24 -5.21
CA ILE A 348 -4.18 -13.92 -4.13
C ILE A 348 -3.96 -13.32 -2.74
N LEU A 349 -3.02 -12.37 -2.60
CA LEU A 349 -2.72 -11.76 -1.30
C LEU A 349 -3.86 -10.81 -0.88
N PRO A 350 -4.27 -10.79 0.41
CA PRO A 350 -5.39 -10.00 0.95
C PRO A 350 -5.09 -8.50 1.09
N LEU A 351 -4.53 -7.92 0.03
CA LEU A 351 -4.27 -6.50 -0.09
C LEU A 351 -5.53 -5.77 -0.54
N GLU A 352 -5.51 -4.46 -0.43
CA GLU A 352 -6.53 -3.57 -0.96
C GLU A 352 -6.71 -3.74 -2.48
N LEU A 353 -7.91 -3.49 -3.00
CA LEU A 353 -8.23 -3.76 -4.40
C LEU A 353 -7.39 -2.93 -5.36
N TYR A 354 -7.10 -1.68 -4.99
CA TYR A 354 -6.49 -0.70 -5.87
C TYR A 354 -5.62 0.31 -5.10
N TYR A 355 -4.38 0.52 -5.54
CA TYR A 355 -3.53 1.66 -5.15
C TYR A 355 -2.63 2.11 -6.31
N GLU A 356 -2.42 3.42 -6.46
CA GLU A 356 -1.59 3.99 -7.54
C GLU A 356 -0.12 3.57 -7.46
N HIS A 357 0.46 3.59 -6.25
CA HIS A 357 1.88 3.33 -6.02
C HIS A 357 2.34 1.93 -6.47
N ARG A 358 1.40 1.01 -6.72
CA ARG A 358 1.67 -0.32 -7.30
C ARG A 358 2.25 -0.25 -8.70
N ASN A 359 1.99 0.83 -9.43
CA ASN A 359 2.46 1.04 -10.80
C ASN A 359 3.92 1.48 -10.91
N TYR A 360 4.60 1.71 -9.79
CA TYR A 360 5.96 2.26 -9.78
C TYR A 360 6.95 1.41 -10.61
N LEU A 361 7.06 0.11 -10.31
CA LEU A 361 7.87 -0.82 -11.12
C LEU A 361 7.17 -1.23 -12.44
N PRO A 362 5.88 -1.63 -12.46
CA PRO A 362 5.23 -2.11 -13.68
C PRO A 362 5.18 -1.12 -14.86
N SER A 363 5.05 0.18 -14.58
CA SER A 363 5.01 1.22 -15.62
C SER A 363 6.27 1.27 -16.49
N VAL A 364 7.42 0.78 -16.00
CA VAL A 364 8.64 0.60 -16.81
C VAL A 364 8.37 -0.30 -18.01
N GLY A 365 7.57 -1.36 -17.81
CA GLY A 365 7.12 -2.26 -18.88
C GLY A 365 6.23 -1.55 -19.90
N LEU A 366 5.29 -0.71 -19.45
CA LEU A 366 4.43 0.06 -20.35
C LEU A 366 5.21 1.07 -21.19
N PHE A 367 6.20 1.77 -20.63
CA PHE A 367 7.10 2.63 -21.41
C PHE A 367 7.90 1.82 -22.44
N LEU A 368 8.43 0.65 -22.10
CA LEU A 368 9.12 -0.23 -23.05
C LEU A 368 8.20 -0.67 -24.19
N ALA A 369 6.96 -1.08 -23.87
CA ALA A 369 5.95 -1.47 -24.84
C ALA A 369 5.59 -0.30 -25.78
N LEU A 370 5.41 0.90 -25.23
CA LEU A 370 5.10 2.11 -26.00
C LEU A 370 6.22 2.47 -26.98
N ILE A 371 7.48 2.49 -26.53
CA ILE A 371 8.63 2.76 -27.41
C ILE A 371 8.69 1.73 -28.54
N ALA A 372 8.43 0.46 -28.23
CA ALA A 372 8.45 -0.62 -29.23
C ALA A 372 7.33 -0.49 -30.27
N LEU A 373 6.14 -0.01 -29.89
CA LEU A 373 5.04 0.30 -30.81
C LEU A 373 5.36 1.51 -31.69
N LEU A 374 6.07 2.51 -31.16
CA LEU A 374 6.46 3.72 -31.89
C LEU A 374 7.67 3.51 -32.82
N ALA A 375 8.25 2.31 -32.89
CA ALA A 375 9.43 2.02 -33.71
C ALA A 375 9.30 2.42 -35.20
N PRO A 376 8.17 2.20 -35.89
CA PRO A 376 8.02 2.65 -37.28
C PRO A 376 8.07 4.18 -37.43
N ILE A 377 7.53 4.91 -36.45
CA ILE A 377 7.56 6.38 -36.42
C ILE A 377 9.00 6.86 -36.23
N VAL A 378 9.74 6.22 -35.31
CA VAL A 378 11.17 6.51 -35.10
C VAL A 378 11.95 6.33 -36.40
N GLN A 379 11.73 5.24 -37.14
CA GLN A 379 12.37 5.01 -38.45
C GLN A 379 12.03 6.09 -39.49
N ARG A 380 10.77 6.55 -39.52
CA ARG A 380 10.34 7.65 -40.40
C ARG A 380 11.02 8.98 -40.04
N CYS A 381 11.21 9.27 -38.76
CA CYS A 381 11.94 10.44 -38.28
C CYS A 381 13.42 10.45 -38.68
N GLN A 382 14.01 9.29 -38.97
CA GLN A 382 15.38 9.20 -39.50
C GLN A 382 15.49 9.77 -40.91
N ARG A 383 14.41 9.62 -41.69
CA ARG A 383 14.39 9.97 -43.12
C ARG A 383 13.87 11.39 -43.38
N SER A 384 13.18 12.00 -42.41
CA SER A 384 12.52 13.31 -42.57
C SER A 384 12.77 14.21 -41.36
N GLY A 385 13.36 15.38 -41.61
CA GLY A 385 13.57 16.42 -40.59
C GLY A 385 12.27 16.94 -39.99
N ALA A 386 11.21 17.10 -40.78
CA ALA A 386 9.89 17.53 -40.31
C ALA A 386 9.26 16.50 -39.36
N ALA A 387 9.33 15.20 -39.69
CA ALA A 387 8.83 14.14 -38.81
C ALA A 387 9.62 14.10 -37.49
N ARG A 388 10.95 14.29 -37.54
CA ARG A 388 11.79 14.39 -36.35
C ARG A 388 11.41 15.59 -35.49
N ALA A 389 11.20 16.76 -36.07
CA ALA A 389 10.78 17.96 -35.35
C ALA A 389 9.41 17.76 -34.67
N ALA A 390 8.44 17.18 -35.39
CA ALA A 390 7.13 16.87 -34.84
C ALA A 390 7.19 15.86 -33.68
N ALA A 391 8.02 14.81 -33.80
CA ALA A 391 8.22 13.84 -32.72
C ALA A 391 8.87 14.45 -31.48
N LEU A 392 9.86 15.33 -31.67
CA LEU A 392 10.50 16.07 -30.56
C LEU A 392 9.52 17.03 -29.89
N ALA A 393 8.71 17.74 -30.66
CA ALA A 393 7.67 18.63 -30.14
C ALA A 393 6.61 17.85 -29.34
N ALA A 394 6.14 16.71 -29.86
CA ALA A 394 5.19 15.84 -29.17
C ALA A 394 5.77 15.30 -27.86
N TRP A 395 7.04 14.87 -27.86
CA TRP A 395 7.72 14.43 -26.65
C TRP A 395 7.87 15.56 -25.63
N ALA A 396 8.29 16.76 -26.06
CA ALA A 396 8.44 17.91 -25.19
C ALA A 396 7.11 18.33 -24.58
N LEU A 397 6.03 18.36 -25.37
CA LEU A 397 4.67 18.62 -24.89
C LEU A 397 4.24 17.59 -23.85
N ALA A 398 4.48 16.29 -24.10
CA ALA A 398 4.18 15.24 -23.13
C ALA A 398 4.98 15.41 -21.84
N ALA A 399 6.27 15.74 -21.91
CA ALA A 399 7.11 15.96 -20.74
C ALA A 399 6.64 17.18 -19.92
N VAL A 400 6.27 18.27 -20.57
CA VAL A 400 5.71 19.46 -19.91
C VAL A 400 4.36 19.15 -19.28
N ALA A 401 3.46 18.45 -19.98
CA ALA A 401 2.14 18.10 -19.47
C ALA A 401 2.22 17.16 -18.25
N LEU A 402 3.05 16.12 -18.33
CA LEU A 402 3.28 15.21 -17.20
C LEU A 402 3.98 15.92 -16.05
N GLY A 403 5.01 16.72 -16.32
CA GLY A 403 5.71 17.49 -15.30
C GLY A 403 4.79 18.48 -14.57
N PHE A 404 3.93 19.19 -15.31
CA PHE A 404 2.93 20.08 -14.72
C PHE A 404 1.90 19.31 -13.88
N SER A 405 1.41 18.16 -14.36
CA SER A 405 0.50 17.31 -13.60
C SER A 405 1.15 16.81 -12.30
N THR A 406 2.41 16.40 -12.36
CA THR A 406 3.20 15.98 -11.19
C THR A 406 3.42 17.12 -10.22
N TYR A 407 3.67 18.33 -10.70
CA TYR A 407 3.77 19.53 -9.85
C TYR A 407 2.47 19.81 -9.11
N GLN A 408 1.33 19.75 -9.79
CA GLN A 408 0.03 19.93 -9.14
C GLN A 408 -0.22 18.85 -8.08
N GLN A 409 0.17 17.61 -8.37
CA GLN A 409 0.06 16.55 -7.39
C GLN A 409 1.02 16.76 -6.21
N ALA A 410 2.26 17.19 -6.45
CA ALA A 410 3.19 17.52 -5.38
C ALA A 410 2.66 18.64 -4.47
N ARG A 411 1.95 19.63 -5.02
CA ARG A 411 1.27 20.66 -4.23
C ARG A 411 0.12 20.10 -3.39
N ILE A 412 -0.69 19.20 -3.91
CA ILE A 412 -1.77 18.55 -3.13
C ILE A 412 -1.17 17.78 -1.95
N TRP A 413 -0.04 17.11 -2.17
CA TRP A 413 0.67 16.34 -1.14
C TRP A 413 1.45 17.19 -0.13
N SER A 414 1.53 18.51 -0.32
CA SER A 414 2.27 19.43 0.55
C SER A 414 1.59 19.71 1.89
N SER A 415 0.30 19.40 2.04
CA SER A 415 -0.43 19.58 3.30
C SER A 415 -1.50 18.50 3.51
N LYS A 416 -1.83 18.22 4.78
CA LYS A 416 -2.91 17.27 5.11
C LYS A 416 -4.25 17.74 4.56
N ASP A 417 -4.54 19.03 4.73
CA ASP A 417 -5.80 19.66 4.33
C ASP A 417 -6.04 19.56 2.83
N SER A 418 -5.04 19.93 2.02
CA SER A 418 -5.15 19.84 0.56
C SER A 418 -5.38 18.41 0.10
N LEU A 419 -4.74 17.45 0.74
CA LEU A 419 -4.85 16.04 0.39
C LEU A 419 -6.23 15.46 0.74
N VAL A 420 -6.77 15.75 1.93
CA VAL A 420 -8.10 15.25 2.33
C VAL A 420 -9.22 15.96 1.56
N GLU A 421 -9.10 17.26 1.35
CA GLU A 421 -10.09 18.05 0.60
C GLU A 421 -10.14 17.63 -0.87
N HIS A 422 -8.97 17.46 -1.51
CA HIS A 422 -8.89 16.96 -2.89
C HIS A 422 -9.52 15.57 -3.00
N ALA A 423 -9.24 14.67 -2.06
CA ALA A 423 -9.81 13.34 -2.10
C ALA A 423 -11.33 13.34 -1.91
N TYR A 424 -11.86 14.11 -0.95
CA TYR A 424 -13.31 14.19 -0.73
C TYR A 424 -14.05 14.82 -1.92
N ARG A 425 -13.50 15.88 -2.52
CA ARG A 425 -14.11 16.53 -3.69
C ARG A 425 -14.23 15.61 -4.90
N ASN A 426 -13.23 14.77 -5.14
CA ASN A 426 -13.21 13.88 -6.30
C ASN A 426 -13.86 12.51 -6.02
N HIS A 427 -13.93 12.10 -4.75
CA HIS A 427 -14.52 10.84 -4.30
C HIS A 427 -15.43 11.06 -3.08
N PRO A 428 -16.58 11.74 -3.23
CA PRO A 428 -17.46 12.07 -2.12
C PRO A 428 -18.07 10.84 -1.43
N ASP A 429 -18.12 9.70 -2.13
CA ASP A 429 -18.59 8.42 -1.59
C ASP A 429 -17.54 7.65 -0.77
N SER A 430 -16.28 8.11 -0.74
CA SER A 430 -15.24 7.49 0.09
C SER A 430 -15.50 7.81 1.55
N VAL A 431 -15.80 6.77 2.33
CA VAL A 431 -15.99 6.87 3.78
C VAL A 431 -14.74 7.44 4.43
N ARG A 432 -13.56 6.91 4.02
CA ARG A 432 -12.29 7.33 4.61
C ARG A 432 -11.95 8.78 4.30
N ALA A 433 -12.23 9.26 3.08
CA ALA A 433 -12.02 10.65 2.71
C ALA A 433 -12.96 11.58 3.49
N ALA A 434 -14.26 11.27 3.49
CA ALA A 434 -15.27 12.04 4.22
C ALA A 434 -14.97 12.12 5.73
N GLN A 435 -14.66 10.99 6.36
CA GLN A 435 -14.24 10.94 7.76
C GLN A 435 -12.98 11.78 8.01
N SER A 436 -11.99 11.73 7.11
CA SER A 436 -10.75 12.51 7.25
C SER A 436 -11.00 14.02 7.19
N VAL A 437 -11.87 14.49 6.30
CA VAL A 437 -12.26 15.91 6.23
C VAL A 437 -13.12 16.29 7.44
N ALA A 438 -14.04 15.43 7.86
CA ALA A 438 -14.88 15.66 9.03
C ALA A 438 -14.04 15.78 10.31
N ILE A 439 -13.05 14.90 10.51
CA ILE A 439 -12.10 14.99 11.64
C ILE A 439 -11.30 16.30 11.59
N ALA A 440 -10.86 16.73 10.40
CA ALA A 440 -10.18 18.02 10.25
C ALA A 440 -11.10 19.21 10.62
N ALA A 441 -12.40 19.12 10.32
CA ALA A 441 -13.39 20.11 10.74
C ALA A 441 -13.67 20.07 12.25
N ILE A 442 -13.79 18.88 12.85
CA ILE A 442 -13.96 18.66 14.30
C ILE A 442 -12.80 19.27 15.09
N ASN A 443 -11.56 19.04 14.66
CA ASN A 443 -10.37 19.59 15.31
C ASN A 443 -10.31 21.13 15.28
N ARG A 444 -11.14 21.78 14.44
CA ARG A 444 -11.30 23.24 14.36
C ARG A 444 -12.60 23.73 15.02
N GLY A 445 -13.31 22.87 15.72
CA GLY A 445 -14.61 23.17 16.34
C GLY A 445 -15.76 23.34 15.34
N ARG A 446 -15.59 22.96 14.06
CA ARG A 446 -16.60 23.15 13.00
C ARG A 446 -17.50 21.92 12.87
N TYR A 447 -18.28 21.63 13.92
CA TYR A 447 -19.11 20.42 14.00
C TYR A 447 -20.24 20.36 12.97
N ASN A 448 -20.89 21.49 12.66
CA ASN A 448 -21.96 21.52 11.65
C ASN A 448 -21.42 21.15 10.26
N GLN A 449 -20.24 21.68 9.90
CA GLN A 449 -19.57 21.31 8.65
C GLN A 449 -19.24 19.81 8.62
N ALA A 450 -18.78 19.22 9.74
CA ALA A 450 -18.54 17.79 9.83
C ALA A 450 -19.82 16.96 9.61
N LEU A 451 -20.95 17.39 10.17
CA LEU A 451 -22.26 16.76 9.93
C LEU A 451 -22.73 16.90 8.47
N ASP A 452 -22.50 18.06 7.84
CA ASP A 452 -22.83 18.28 6.42
C ASP A 452 -22.00 17.35 5.50
N ILE A 453 -20.76 17.03 5.90
CA ILE A 453 -19.88 16.11 5.17
C ILE A 453 -20.33 14.65 5.33
N ILE A 454 -20.66 14.22 6.56
CA ILE A 454 -20.99 12.82 6.88
C ILE A 454 -22.44 12.49 6.51
N GLY A 455 -23.38 13.42 6.70
CA GLY A 455 -24.81 13.22 6.50
C GLY A 455 -25.21 12.58 5.16
N PRO A 456 -24.62 12.96 4.01
CA PRO A 456 -24.87 12.30 2.73
C PRO A 456 -24.55 10.79 2.72
N LEU A 457 -23.55 10.34 3.48
CA LEU A 457 -23.16 8.92 3.54
C LEU A 457 -24.25 8.04 4.18
N ALA A 458 -25.13 8.60 5.00
CA ALA A 458 -26.27 7.88 5.58
C ALA A 458 -27.28 7.41 4.52
N ARG A 459 -27.21 7.94 3.29
CA ARG A 459 -28.04 7.53 2.14
C ARG A 459 -27.29 6.69 1.11
N ASN A 460 -26.03 6.32 1.38
CA ASN A 460 -25.22 5.55 0.43
C ASN A 460 -25.85 4.16 0.15
N PRO A 461 -25.78 3.62 -1.08
CA PRO A 461 -26.31 2.29 -1.39
C PRO A 461 -25.70 1.16 -0.55
N ASN A 462 -24.44 1.29 -0.14
CA ASN A 462 -23.75 0.31 0.69
C ASN A 462 -24.24 0.38 2.16
N PRO A 463 -24.84 -0.72 2.69
CA PRO A 463 -25.31 -0.73 4.07
C PRO A 463 -24.20 -0.49 5.10
N ARG A 464 -22.97 -0.96 4.86
CA ARG A 464 -21.86 -0.68 5.78
C ARG A 464 -21.57 0.83 5.86
N THR A 465 -21.51 1.50 4.71
CA THR A 465 -21.30 2.96 4.65
C THR A 465 -22.36 3.69 5.45
N ARG A 466 -23.64 3.31 5.33
CA ARG A 466 -24.72 3.89 6.14
C ARG A 466 -24.52 3.62 7.64
N SER A 467 -24.16 2.38 8.01
CA SER A 467 -23.92 2.00 9.41
C SER A 467 -22.83 2.85 10.05
N LEU A 468 -21.69 3.02 9.36
CA LEU A 468 -20.58 3.86 9.82
C LEU A 468 -20.99 5.34 9.89
N ALA A 469 -21.68 5.85 8.86
CA ALA A 469 -22.16 7.22 8.84
C ALA A 469 -23.05 7.56 10.03
N PHE A 470 -23.97 6.67 10.42
CA PHE A 470 -24.81 6.89 11.59
C PHE A 470 -24.00 6.96 12.90
N ILE A 471 -23.00 6.09 13.08
CA ILE A 471 -22.11 6.14 14.26
C ILE A 471 -21.32 7.44 14.28
N ASP A 472 -20.78 7.84 13.13
CA ASP A 472 -19.99 9.07 13.02
C ASP A 472 -20.88 10.31 13.26
N MET A 473 -22.08 10.37 12.69
CA MET A 473 -23.04 11.45 12.94
C MET A 473 -23.38 11.57 14.43
N THR A 474 -23.66 10.45 15.10
CA THR A 474 -23.87 10.44 16.56
C THR A 474 -22.65 10.99 17.29
N SER A 475 -21.45 10.53 16.91
CA SER A 475 -20.20 10.96 17.55
C SER A 475 -19.95 12.46 17.39
N VAL A 476 -20.16 13.01 16.18
CA VAL A 476 -19.98 14.44 15.90
C VAL A 476 -21.03 15.28 16.64
N ALA A 477 -22.30 14.84 16.67
CA ALA A 477 -23.35 15.56 17.40
C ALA A 477 -23.11 15.54 18.91
N CYS A 478 -22.58 14.44 19.44
CA CYS A 478 -22.15 14.35 20.84
C CYS A 478 -20.98 15.30 21.14
N LEU A 479 -19.96 15.39 20.27
CA LEU A 479 -18.87 16.36 20.44
C LEU A 479 -19.33 17.81 20.35
N ARG A 480 -20.40 18.09 19.59
CA ARG A 480 -21.05 19.41 19.54
C ARG A 480 -21.78 19.76 20.85
N GLY A 481 -22.20 18.76 21.63
CA GLY A 481 -22.94 18.89 22.88
C GLY A 481 -24.47 18.89 22.75
N TYR A 482 -25.04 18.87 21.54
CA TYR A 482 -26.50 18.79 21.33
C TYR A 482 -26.88 18.29 19.94
N GLY A 483 -28.07 17.70 19.81
CA GLY A 483 -28.66 17.27 18.54
C GLY A 483 -28.26 15.88 18.07
N ALA A 484 -27.74 15.03 18.96
CA ALA A 484 -27.57 13.61 18.67
C ALA A 484 -28.93 12.90 18.76
N ASP A 485 -29.34 12.24 17.68
CA ASP A 485 -30.56 11.43 17.65
C ASP A 485 -30.25 9.99 18.06
N PRO A 486 -30.83 9.46 19.15
CA PRO A 486 -30.66 8.06 19.56
C PRO A 486 -31.04 7.04 18.48
N ALA A 487 -31.95 7.38 17.56
CA ALA A 487 -32.38 6.51 16.48
C ALA A 487 -31.30 6.26 15.41
N TRP A 488 -30.26 7.12 15.34
CA TRP A 488 -29.12 6.88 14.46
C TRP A 488 -28.37 5.61 14.86
N LEU A 489 -28.18 5.35 16.15
CA LEU A 489 -27.52 4.13 16.60
C LEU A 489 -28.36 2.87 16.34
N ASP A 490 -29.69 2.97 16.37
CA ASP A 490 -30.57 1.87 15.94
C ASP A 490 -30.43 1.62 14.44
N SER A 491 -30.37 2.70 13.65
CA SER A 491 -30.12 2.64 12.21
C SER A 491 -28.74 2.06 11.89
N ALA A 492 -27.73 2.34 12.71
CA ALA A 492 -26.40 1.76 12.60
C ALA A 492 -26.45 0.23 12.75
N VAL A 493 -27.14 -0.29 13.78
CA VAL A 493 -27.31 -1.73 14.01
C VAL A 493 -28.15 -2.38 12.89
N ALA A 494 -29.21 -1.72 12.43
CA ALA A 494 -30.05 -2.20 11.32
C ALA A 494 -29.21 -2.41 10.04
N ASN A 495 -28.26 -1.50 9.78
CA ASN A 495 -27.39 -1.56 8.61
C ASN A 495 -26.07 -2.32 8.82
N ALA A 496 -25.76 -2.76 10.04
CA ALA A 496 -24.57 -3.53 10.34
C ALA A 496 -24.52 -4.85 9.55
N ARG A 497 -23.31 -5.31 9.24
CA ARG A 497 -23.05 -6.46 8.38
C ARG A 497 -22.69 -7.71 9.19
N SER A 498 -22.84 -8.87 8.56
CA SER A 498 -22.43 -10.17 9.12
C SER A 498 -20.92 -10.36 9.23
N LYS A 499 -20.14 -9.44 8.63
CA LYS A 499 -18.69 -9.36 8.69
C LYS A 499 -18.27 -7.95 9.07
N LEU A 500 -17.47 -7.79 10.11
CA LEU A 500 -16.89 -6.52 10.56
C LEU A 500 -15.53 -6.28 9.90
N THR A 501 -15.14 -5.01 9.78
CA THR A 501 -13.84 -4.55 9.26
C THR A 501 -13.17 -3.59 10.23
N LEU A 502 -11.99 -3.10 9.87
CA LEU A 502 -11.30 -2.06 10.63
C LEU A 502 -12.09 -0.74 10.70
N GLY A 503 -13.00 -0.48 9.74
CA GLY A 503 -13.84 0.72 9.75
C GLY A 503 -14.78 0.76 10.97
N GLU A 504 -15.41 -0.37 11.31
CA GLU A 504 -16.29 -0.45 12.49
C GLU A 504 -15.52 -0.25 13.80
N ILE A 505 -14.27 -0.72 13.89
CA ILE A 505 -13.41 -0.46 15.05
C ILE A 505 -13.15 1.04 15.19
N GLN A 506 -12.75 1.72 14.11
CA GLN A 506 -12.43 3.14 14.13
C GLN A 506 -13.64 4.00 14.52
N ALA A 507 -14.81 3.68 13.96
CA ALA A 507 -16.06 4.35 14.32
C ALA A 507 -16.45 4.10 15.80
N ALA A 508 -16.27 2.88 16.30
CA ALA A 508 -16.53 2.54 17.70
C ALA A 508 -15.62 3.30 18.68
N ILE A 509 -14.33 3.46 18.34
CA ILE A 509 -13.38 4.23 19.16
C ILE A 509 -13.83 5.70 19.26
N LEU A 510 -14.19 6.32 18.13
CA LEU A 510 -14.66 7.70 18.10
C LEU A 510 -15.98 7.86 18.89
N LEU A 511 -16.89 6.89 18.82
CA LEU A 511 -18.13 6.87 19.59
C LEU A 511 -17.87 6.81 21.10
N LEU A 512 -16.95 5.94 21.54
CA LEU A 512 -16.59 5.81 22.95
C LEU A 512 -15.90 7.07 23.50
N GLN A 513 -15.12 7.76 22.66
CA GLN A 513 -14.44 9.01 23.03
C GLN A 513 -15.41 10.19 23.10
N SER A 514 -16.33 10.29 22.13
CA SER A 514 -17.30 11.40 22.03
C SER A 514 -18.40 11.35 23.07
N THR A 515 -18.69 10.16 23.62
CA THR A 515 -19.73 9.96 24.65
C THR A 515 -19.16 9.91 26.08
N ASP A 516 -17.84 10.03 26.24
CA ASP A 516 -17.18 9.99 27.55
C ASP A 516 -17.56 11.21 28.42
N GLN A 517 -17.58 11.04 29.76
CA GLN A 517 -17.80 12.12 30.75
C GLN A 517 -19.12 12.92 30.60
N GLU A 518 -20.23 12.29 30.24
CA GLU A 518 -21.55 12.96 30.05
C GLU A 518 -21.56 14.09 29.01
N ARG A 519 -20.55 14.16 28.13
CA ARG A 519 -20.47 15.14 27.03
C ARG A 519 -21.67 15.08 26.07
N CYS A 520 -22.46 14.01 26.14
CA CYS A 520 -23.63 13.78 25.30
C CYS A 520 -24.85 13.38 26.12
N ALA A 521 -25.62 14.36 26.60
CA ALA A 521 -26.83 14.12 27.38
C ALA A 521 -27.88 13.25 26.66
N ALA A 522 -27.93 13.31 25.33
CA ALA A 522 -28.90 12.57 24.52
C ALA A 522 -28.56 11.08 24.35
N ILE A 523 -27.29 10.67 24.52
CA ILE A 523 -26.82 9.30 24.25
C ILE A 523 -26.18 8.73 25.52
N GLY A 524 -26.94 7.92 26.25
CA GLY A 524 -26.44 7.23 27.44
C GLY A 524 -25.45 6.10 27.10
N GLN A 525 -24.53 5.81 28.02
CA GLN A 525 -23.51 4.76 27.88
C GLN A 525 -24.11 3.36 27.66
N ARG A 526 -25.29 3.07 28.22
CA ARG A 526 -26.02 1.83 27.94
C ARG A 526 -26.35 1.66 26.46
N LYS A 527 -26.79 2.73 25.79
CA LYS A 527 -27.14 2.70 24.35
C LYS A 527 -25.90 2.41 23.51
N VAL A 528 -24.77 3.08 23.82
CA VAL A 528 -23.47 2.82 23.17
C VAL A 528 -23.07 1.35 23.34
N ALA A 529 -23.15 0.83 24.55
CA ALA A 529 -22.81 -0.56 24.84
C ALA A 529 -23.70 -1.56 24.09
N ASP A 530 -25.03 -1.34 24.11
CA ASP A 530 -26.00 -2.18 23.42
C ASP A 530 -25.78 -2.16 21.91
N THR A 531 -25.42 -1.01 21.33
CA THR A 531 -25.08 -0.88 19.90
C THR A 531 -23.83 -1.68 19.54
N LEU A 532 -22.72 -1.49 20.27
CA LEU A 532 -21.47 -2.20 19.98
C LEU A 532 -21.61 -3.72 20.15
N ARG A 533 -22.32 -4.14 21.21
CA ARG A 533 -22.68 -5.54 21.44
C ARG A 533 -23.52 -6.09 20.28
N ALA A 534 -24.59 -5.40 19.89
CA ALA A 534 -25.48 -5.87 18.83
C ALA A 534 -24.78 -5.97 17.47
N MET A 535 -23.88 -5.03 17.15
CA MET A 535 -23.02 -5.12 15.96
C MET A 535 -22.10 -6.34 16.01
N ALA A 536 -21.49 -6.61 17.17
CA ALA A 536 -20.67 -7.79 17.37
C ALA A 536 -21.49 -9.09 17.29
N ASP A 537 -22.71 -9.13 17.84
CA ASP A 537 -23.61 -10.29 17.75
C ASP A 537 -24.03 -10.58 16.31
N LYS A 538 -24.32 -9.53 15.52
CA LYS A 538 -24.72 -9.65 14.12
C LYS A 538 -23.59 -10.15 13.22
N ALA A 539 -22.33 -10.05 13.66
CA ALA A 539 -21.15 -10.48 12.92
C ALA A 539 -20.96 -12.01 12.95
N THR A 540 -21.91 -12.74 12.36
CA THR A 540 -21.98 -14.21 12.38
C THR A 540 -20.98 -14.91 11.45
N ASP A 541 -20.47 -14.21 10.43
CA ASP A 541 -19.59 -14.80 9.40
C ASP A 541 -18.11 -14.75 9.81
N GLN A 542 -17.84 -14.46 11.08
CA GLN A 542 -16.50 -14.26 11.65
C GLN A 542 -16.37 -14.95 13.00
N SER A 543 -15.19 -15.53 13.23
CA SER A 543 -14.81 -16.08 14.54
C SER A 543 -14.79 -15.00 15.61
N ASP A 544 -15.22 -15.36 16.83
CA ASP A 544 -15.11 -14.51 18.02
C ASP A 544 -13.67 -14.14 18.37
N ASN A 545 -12.70 -14.91 17.89
CA ASN A 545 -11.27 -14.66 18.13
C ASN A 545 -10.68 -13.56 17.25
N LEU A 546 -11.43 -13.03 16.27
CA LEU A 546 -10.92 -12.00 15.37
C LEU A 546 -10.88 -10.62 16.01
N LEU A 547 -9.82 -9.87 15.67
CA LEU A 547 -9.56 -8.49 16.11
C LEU A 547 -10.81 -7.60 16.08
N THR A 548 -11.51 -7.62 14.94
CA THR A 548 -12.72 -6.82 14.72
C THR A 548 -13.81 -7.11 15.72
N LYS A 549 -14.04 -8.39 16.04
CA LYS A 549 -15.14 -8.80 16.90
C LYS A 549 -14.81 -8.56 18.37
N TRP A 550 -13.64 -9.01 18.83
CA TRP A 550 -13.28 -8.82 20.23
C TRP A 550 -13.04 -7.36 20.60
N GLN A 551 -12.59 -6.49 19.68
CA GLN A 551 -12.48 -5.06 19.96
C GLN A 551 -13.84 -4.38 20.13
N LEU A 552 -14.84 -4.75 19.33
CA LEU A 552 -16.20 -4.24 19.54
C LEU A 552 -16.79 -4.74 20.87
N ARG A 553 -16.52 -6.01 21.24
CA ARG A 553 -16.89 -6.56 22.56
C ARG A 553 -16.23 -5.80 23.70
N TYR A 554 -14.93 -5.51 23.57
CA TYR A 554 -14.21 -4.73 24.57
C TYR A 554 -14.78 -3.30 24.68
N GLY A 555 -15.06 -2.66 23.55
CA GLY A 555 -15.74 -1.36 23.54
C GLY A 555 -17.11 -1.39 24.21
N ALA A 556 -17.90 -2.44 23.98
CA ALA A 556 -19.17 -2.65 24.68
C ALA A 556 -18.96 -2.83 26.20
N ALA A 557 -17.93 -3.58 26.61
CA ALA A 557 -17.59 -3.78 28.01
C ALA A 557 -17.24 -2.46 28.72
N ILE A 558 -16.42 -1.60 28.05
CA ILE A 558 -16.09 -0.26 28.55
C ILE A 558 -17.38 0.55 28.74
N ALA A 559 -18.24 0.61 27.72
CA ALA A 559 -19.49 1.38 27.80
C ALA A 559 -20.45 0.84 28.88
N TYR A 560 -20.59 -0.48 29.04
CA TYR A 560 -21.39 -1.05 30.13
C TYR A 560 -20.83 -0.71 31.51
N SER A 561 -19.51 -0.75 31.69
CA SER A 561 -18.87 -0.38 32.96
C SER A 561 -19.13 1.08 33.32
N ARG A 562 -19.06 1.99 32.34
CA ARG A 562 -19.40 3.41 32.50
C ARG A 562 -20.88 3.65 32.82
N ALA A 563 -21.75 2.73 32.41
CA ALA A 563 -23.17 2.74 32.75
C ALA A 563 -23.48 2.08 34.12
N GLY A 564 -22.48 1.58 34.84
CA GLY A 564 -22.67 0.82 36.09
C GLY A 564 -23.24 -0.59 35.90
N LEU A 565 -23.32 -1.08 34.66
CA LEU A 565 -23.88 -2.37 34.28
C LEU A 565 -22.81 -3.47 34.29
N TRP A 566 -22.26 -3.73 35.48
CA TRP A 566 -21.11 -4.63 35.68
C TRP A 566 -21.33 -6.09 35.27
N PRO A 567 -22.53 -6.71 35.40
CA PRO A 567 -22.75 -8.07 34.88
C PRO A 567 -22.59 -8.17 33.35
N GLN A 568 -23.13 -7.20 32.61
CA GLN A 568 -22.99 -7.10 31.16
C GLN A 568 -21.54 -6.78 30.76
N ALA A 569 -20.89 -5.86 31.50
CA ALA A 569 -19.49 -5.52 31.28
C ALA A 569 -18.57 -6.75 31.43
N GLN A 570 -18.76 -7.54 32.50
CA GLN A 570 -18.03 -8.79 32.71
C GLN A 570 -18.23 -9.73 31.52
N THR A 571 -19.47 -9.94 31.08
CA THR A 571 -19.78 -10.88 29.99
C THR A 571 -19.05 -10.50 28.70
N GLN A 572 -19.08 -9.22 28.31
CA GLN A 572 -18.41 -8.77 27.10
C GLN A 572 -16.88 -8.77 27.25
N ALA A 573 -16.36 -8.42 28.42
CA ALA A 573 -14.92 -8.47 28.72
C ALA A 573 -14.38 -9.91 28.71
N GLU A 574 -15.11 -10.90 29.23
CA GLU A 574 -14.72 -12.31 29.17
C GLU A 574 -14.62 -12.81 27.72
N LEU A 575 -15.59 -12.46 26.87
CA LEU A 575 -15.56 -12.81 25.45
C LEU A 575 -14.33 -12.19 24.76
N ALA A 576 -14.05 -10.92 25.04
CA ALA A 576 -12.90 -10.24 24.47
C ALA A 576 -11.55 -10.79 25.01
N TRP A 577 -11.51 -11.17 26.28
CA TRP A 577 -10.32 -11.72 26.94
C TRP A 577 -9.98 -13.10 26.39
N ARG A 578 -10.97 -13.99 26.21
CA ARG A 578 -10.76 -15.32 25.63
C ARG A 578 -10.11 -15.27 24.25
N ALA A 579 -10.45 -14.24 23.46
CA ALA A 579 -9.92 -14.03 22.13
C ALA A 579 -8.48 -13.45 22.12
N SER A 580 -8.23 -12.42 22.92
CA SER A 580 -7.00 -11.62 22.82
C SER A 580 -5.96 -11.89 23.91
N GLY A 581 -6.42 -12.19 25.13
CA GLY A 581 -5.61 -12.18 26.35
C GLY A 581 -4.90 -10.86 26.62
N SER A 582 -5.37 -9.71 26.12
CA SER A 582 -4.67 -8.43 26.29
C SER A 582 -4.79 -7.91 27.73
N ALA A 583 -3.71 -7.34 28.27
CA ALA A 583 -3.68 -6.77 29.63
C ALA A 583 -4.80 -5.75 29.87
N GLU A 584 -5.19 -4.99 28.84
CA GLU A 584 -6.24 -3.96 28.88
C GLU A 584 -7.63 -4.52 29.12
N ILE A 585 -7.93 -5.63 28.45
CA ILE A 585 -9.19 -6.32 28.66
C ILE A 585 -9.19 -6.98 30.03
N GLY A 586 -8.05 -7.57 30.43
CA GLY A 586 -7.89 -8.16 31.74
C GLY A 586 -8.14 -7.16 32.87
N GLY A 587 -7.60 -5.94 32.77
CA GLY A 587 -7.76 -4.92 33.81
C GLY A 587 -9.22 -4.56 34.04
N LEU A 588 -9.97 -4.34 32.96
CA LEU A 588 -11.41 -4.10 33.02
C LEU A 588 -12.17 -5.31 33.55
N LEU A 589 -11.77 -6.53 33.16
CA LEU A 589 -12.38 -7.77 33.62
C LEU A 589 -12.16 -7.99 35.13
N ALA A 590 -10.98 -7.65 35.66
CA ALA A 590 -10.71 -7.68 37.09
C ALA A 590 -11.63 -6.72 37.87
N GLN A 591 -11.79 -5.49 37.37
CA GLN A 591 -12.74 -4.53 37.96
C GLN A 591 -14.17 -5.07 37.93
N ALA A 592 -14.59 -5.67 36.81
CA ALA A 592 -15.93 -6.24 36.67
C ALA A 592 -16.16 -7.40 37.66
N TYR A 593 -15.18 -8.30 37.85
CA TYR A 593 -15.26 -9.34 38.87
C TYR A 593 -15.39 -8.76 40.28
N ALA A 594 -14.62 -7.73 40.62
CA ALA A 594 -14.69 -7.09 41.92
C ALA A 594 -16.08 -6.47 42.18
N HIS A 595 -16.61 -5.69 41.24
CA HIS A 595 -17.94 -5.07 41.34
C HIS A 595 -19.09 -6.07 41.36
N ASN A 596 -18.95 -7.23 40.72
CA ASN A 596 -19.94 -8.31 40.75
C ASN A 596 -19.80 -9.24 41.98
N GLY A 597 -18.99 -8.88 42.97
CA GLY A 597 -18.86 -9.65 44.23
C GLY A 597 -17.95 -10.88 44.13
N ASN A 598 -17.05 -10.94 43.15
CA ASN A 598 -16.11 -12.05 42.92
C ASN A 598 -14.64 -11.64 43.13
N PRO A 599 -14.22 -11.20 44.33
CA PRO A 599 -12.87 -10.67 44.57
C PRO A 599 -11.75 -11.70 44.39
N ALA A 600 -12.06 -13.00 44.54
CA ALA A 600 -11.10 -14.08 44.28
C ALA A 600 -10.72 -14.14 42.77
N GLN A 601 -11.70 -14.03 41.88
CA GLN A 601 -11.47 -14.02 40.43
C GLN A 601 -10.78 -12.72 40.00
N ALA A 602 -11.15 -11.59 40.60
CA ALA A 602 -10.46 -10.31 40.38
C ALA A 602 -8.96 -10.39 40.73
N ARG A 603 -8.62 -10.93 41.92
CA ARG A 603 -7.21 -11.15 42.32
C ARG A 603 -6.47 -12.09 41.37
N ALA A 604 -7.08 -13.20 40.98
CA ALA A 604 -6.49 -14.13 40.03
C ALA A 604 -6.21 -13.48 38.66
N MET A 605 -7.14 -12.64 38.19
CA MET A 605 -7.00 -11.90 36.93
C MET A 605 -5.87 -10.86 37.03
N ILE A 606 -5.78 -10.12 38.13
CA ILE A 606 -4.69 -9.15 38.38
C ILE A 606 -3.32 -9.83 38.31
N GLU A 607 -3.15 -11.01 38.93
CA GLU A 607 -1.88 -11.75 38.84
C GLU A 607 -1.58 -12.21 37.41
N GLN A 608 -2.59 -12.67 36.65
CA GLN A 608 -2.40 -13.05 35.25
C GLN A 608 -1.94 -11.87 34.38
N ILE A 609 -2.46 -10.67 34.63
CA ILE A 609 -2.09 -9.46 33.89
C ILE A 609 -0.72 -8.97 34.32
N ARG A 610 -0.39 -9.05 35.60
CA ARG A 610 0.93 -8.66 36.13
C ARG A 610 2.06 -9.42 35.41
N LEU A 611 1.86 -10.70 35.10
CA LEU A 611 2.81 -11.51 34.34
C LEU A 611 3.01 -11.04 32.88
N LYS A 612 2.09 -10.24 32.33
CA LYS A 612 2.11 -9.74 30.94
C LYS A 612 2.67 -8.33 30.81
N ILE A 613 2.77 -7.58 31.91
CA ILE A 613 3.24 -6.19 31.92
C ILE A 613 4.76 -6.18 32.12
N ARG A 614 5.48 -5.51 31.22
CA ARG A 614 6.94 -5.43 31.27
C ARG A 614 7.39 -4.43 32.35
N PRO A 615 8.58 -4.63 32.96
CA PRO A 615 9.20 -3.61 33.79
C PRO A 615 9.37 -2.30 33.00
N GLY A 616 8.79 -1.20 33.48
CA GLY A 616 8.83 0.12 32.82
C GLY A 616 7.60 0.48 31.97
N ASP A 617 6.62 -0.41 31.82
CA ASP A 617 5.33 -0.09 31.18
C ASP A 617 4.42 0.69 32.15
N LEU A 618 4.56 2.02 32.14
CA LEU A 618 3.80 2.93 33.00
C LEU A 618 2.28 2.84 32.80
N VAL A 619 1.84 2.55 31.57
CA VAL A 619 0.41 2.42 31.25
C VAL A 619 -0.11 1.13 31.84
N GLY A 620 0.59 0.01 31.60
CA GLY A 620 0.28 -1.28 32.20
C GLY A 620 0.26 -1.22 33.73
N GLN A 621 1.23 -0.56 34.35
CA GLN A 621 1.26 -0.40 35.82
C GLN A 621 0.06 0.37 36.34
N LYS A 622 -0.29 1.50 35.74
CA LYS A 622 -1.49 2.25 36.13
C LYS A 622 -2.75 1.39 36.04
N MET A 623 -2.86 0.54 35.02
CA MET A 623 -4.01 -0.34 34.86
C MET A 623 -4.08 -1.43 35.95
N LEU A 624 -2.93 -1.94 36.40
CA LEU A 624 -2.86 -2.83 37.55
C LEU A 624 -3.32 -2.12 38.82
N ASP A 625 -2.89 -0.88 39.02
CA ASP A 625 -3.26 -0.08 40.19
C ASP A 625 -4.77 0.20 40.19
N ASP A 626 -5.35 0.60 39.06
CA ASP A 626 -6.79 0.82 38.90
C ASP A 626 -7.59 -0.47 39.15
N ALA A 627 -7.10 -1.63 38.66
CA ALA A 627 -7.74 -2.92 38.91
C ALA A 627 -7.64 -3.37 40.37
N ALA A 628 -6.50 -3.11 41.03
CA ALA A 628 -6.30 -3.42 42.44
C ALA A 628 -7.15 -2.52 43.34
N ALA A 629 -7.32 -1.25 42.98
CA ALA A 629 -8.16 -0.29 43.71
C ALA A 629 -9.64 -0.68 43.74
N ALA A 630 -10.12 -1.46 42.77
CA ALA A 630 -11.49 -1.95 42.73
C ALA A 630 -11.76 -3.10 43.72
N LEU A 631 -10.73 -3.73 44.29
CA LEU A 631 -10.92 -4.79 45.28
C LEU A 631 -11.44 -4.21 46.60
N PRO A 632 -12.39 -4.90 47.28
CA PRO A 632 -12.77 -4.55 48.63
C PRO A 632 -11.55 -4.67 49.57
N LYS A 633 -11.39 -3.66 50.44
CA LYS A 633 -10.31 -3.58 51.44
C LYS A 633 -10.36 -4.72 52.45
#